data_AF-A0A352RF62-F1
#
_entry.id   AF-A0A352RF62-F1
#
_cell.length_a   1.000
_cell.length_b   1.000
_cell.length_c   1.000
_cell.angle_alpha   90.00
_cell.angle_beta   90.00
_cell.angle_gamma   90.00
#
_symmetry.space_group_name_H-M   'P 1'
#
loop_
_entity.id
_entity.type
_entity.pdbx_description
1 polymer ?
#
loop_
_entity_poly.entity_id
_entity_poly.type
_entity_poly.pdbx_seq_one_letter_code
_entity_poly.pdbx_strand_id
1 'polypeptide(L)' 'VLRCVVSTGIAGFAYPDADGTWKGFDIDFCRATAAAVLGDSSK' A
#
# COMPACT_ATOMS: atom_id res chain seq x y z
N VAL A 1 7.04 4.80 10.49
CA VAL A 1 6.46 5.36 9.24
C VAL A 1 7.25 4.75 8.11
N LEU A 2 6.65 3.81 7.39
CA LEU A 2 7.16 3.28 6.13
C LEU A 2 6.75 4.23 5.02
N ARG A 3 7.69 4.64 4.18
CA ARG A 3 7.38 5.41 2.96
C ARG A 3 7.49 4.47 1.78
N CYS A 4 6.37 4.25 1.11
CA CYS A 4 6.30 3.40 -0.06
C CYS A 4 6.17 4.20 -1.34
N VAL A 5 7.04 3.92 -2.30
CA VAL A 5 6.94 4.44 -3.67
C VAL A 5 6.20 3.38 -4.49
N VAL A 6 5.08 3.77 -5.10
CA VAL A 6 4.19 2.86 -5.85
C VAL A 6 3.84 3.45 -7.21
N SER A 7 3.42 2.61 -8.14
CA SER A 7 2.98 3.06 -9.46
C SER A 7 1.52 3.55 -9.40
N THR A 8 1.26 4.83 -9.67
CA THR A 8 -0.09 5.40 -9.53
C THR A 8 -0.96 5.19 -10.77
N GLY A 9 -2.23 4.81 -10.58
CA GLY A 9 -3.23 4.81 -11.65
C GLY A 9 -3.27 3.53 -12.49
N ILE A 10 -2.56 2.49 -12.07
CA ILE A 10 -2.64 1.16 -12.68
C ILE A 10 -3.63 0.33 -11.87
N ALA A 11 -4.81 0.09 -12.45
CA ALA A 11 -5.84 -0.73 -11.81
C ALA A 11 -5.29 -2.13 -11.45
N GLY A 12 -5.50 -2.54 -10.20
CA GLY A 12 -4.95 -3.77 -9.65
C GLY A 12 -3.57 -3.63 -8.99
N PHE A 13 -2.78 -2.59 -9.29
CA PHE A 13 -1.45 -2.37 -8.71
C PHE A 13 -1.43 -1.28 -7.65
N ALA A 14 -1.82 -0.05 -7.98
CA ALA A 14 -2.00 1.02 -7.00
C ALA A 14 -3.02 2.06 -7.49
N TYR A 15 -4.16 2.11 -6.81
CA TYR A 15 -5.26 3.01 -7.11
C TYR A 15 -6.05 3.36 -5.84
N PRO A 16 -6.61 4.58 -5.73
CA PRO A 16 -7.54 4.92 -4.67
C PRO A 16 -8.91 4.29 -4.93
N ASP A 17 -9.58 3.87 -3.86
CA ASP A 17 -11.02 3.54 -3.91
C ASP A 17 -11.90 4.79 -3.72
N ALA A 18 -13.22 4.60 -3.60
CA ALA A 18 -14.19 5.68 -3.46
C ALA A 18 -13.99 6.52 -2.18
N ASP A 19 -13.38 5.93 -1.14
CA ASP A 19 -13.10 6.58 0.13
C ASP A 19 -11.69 7.22 0.15
N GLY A 20 -10.97 7.16 -0.97
CA GLY A 20 -9.60 7.63 -1.10
C GLY A 20 -8.55 6.69 -0.47
N THR A 21 -8.95 5.48 -0.05
CA THR A 21 -8.03 4.48 0.48
C THR A 21 -7.31 3.80 -0.68
N TRP A 22 -5.98 3.80 -0.63
CA TRP A 22 -5.17 3.13 -1.63
C TRP A 22 -5.28 1.60 -1.51
N LYS A 23 -5.42 0.95 -2.67
CA LYS A 23 -5.52 -0.50 -2.84
C LYS A 23 -4.72 -0.98 -4.05
N GLY A 24 -4.44 -2.27 -4.09
CA GLY A 24 -3.73 -2.96 -5.17
C GLY A 24 -2.46 -3.65 -4.70
N PHE A 25 -1.84 -4.39 -5.62
CA PHE A 25 -0.66 -5.22 -5.36
C PHE A 25 0.49 -4.46 -4.69
N ASP A 26 0.85 -3.26 -5.19
CA ASP A 26 1.93 -2.45 -4.62
C ASP A 26 1.60 -2.03 -3.17
N ILE A 27 0.32 -1.75 -2.90
CA ILE A 27 -0.15 -1.35 -1.57
C ILE A 27 -0.13 -2.53 -0.60
N ASP A 28 -0.56 -3.70 -1.04
CA ASP A 28 -0.53 -4.91 -0.21
C ASP A 28 0.91 -5.34 0.10
N PHE A 29 1.81 -5.21 -0.87
CA PHE A 29 3.24 -5.43 -0.65
C PHE A 29 3.83 -4.45 0.39
N CYS A 30 3.44 -3.19 0.33
CA CYS A 30 3.82 -2.19 1.33
C CYS A 30 3.31 -2.52 2.73
N ARG A 31 2.04 -2.92 2.86
CA ARG A 31 1.44 -3.33 4.15
C ARG A 31 2.13 -4.58 4.71
N ALA A 32 2.47 -5.55 3.86
CA ALA A 32 3.22 -6.73 4.26
C ALA A 32 4.63 -6.37 4.76
N THR A 33 5.30 -5.44 4.09
CA THR A 33 6.61 -4.93 4.51
C THR A 33 6.53 -4.18 5.84
N ALA A 34 5.50 -3.35 6.03
CA ALA A 34 5.25 -2.65 7.29
C ALA A 34 4.99 -3.63 8.44
N ALA A 35 4.19 -4.67 8.21
CA ALA A 35 3.98 -5.74 9.20
C ALA A 35 5.28 -6.46 9.56
N ALA A 36 6.11 -6.79 8.56
CA ALA A 36 7.35 -7.53 8.76
C ALA A 36 8.44 -6.73 9.50
N VAL A 37 8.58 -5.44 9.18
CA VAL A 37 9.68 -4.60 9.70
C VAL A 37 9.25 -3.80 10.93
N LEU A 38 7.99 -3.34 10.97
CA LEU A 38 7.47 -2.44 12.00
C LEU A 38 6.47 -3.13 12.95
N GLY A 39 6.07 -4.37 12.67
CA GLY A 39 5.08 -5.09 13.47
C GLY A 39 3.64 -4.59 13.29
N ASP A 40 3.38 -3.69 12.35
CA ASP A 40 2.08 -3.07 12.12
C ASP A 40 1.89 -2.79 10.62
N SER A 41 0.90 -3.43 10.00
CA SER A 41 0.60 -3.33 8.58
C SER A 41 0.03 -1.98 8.15
N SER A 42 -0.38 -1.14 9.10
CA SER A 42 -0.95 0.19 8.85
C SER A 42 0.09 1.32 8.84
N LYS A 43 1.38 1.00 8.97
CA LYS A 43 2.48 1.97 9.19
C LYS A 43 3.35 2.28 7.99
#